data_AF-W5SY60-F1
#
_entry.id   AF-W5SY60-F1
#
_cell.length_a   1.000
_cell.length_b   1.000
_cell.length_c   1.000
_cell.angle_alpha   90.00
_cell.angle_beta   90.00
_cell.angle_gamma   90.00
#
_symmetry.space_group_name_H-M   'P 1'
#
loop_
_entity.id
_entity.type
_entity.pdbx_description
1 polymer ?
#
loop_
_entity_poly.entity_id
_entity_poly.type
_entity_poly.pdbx_seq_one_letter_code
_entity_poly.pdbx_strand_id
1 'polypeptide(L)'
;YIYVIDLILYILLLSCGSGSTKTEDPKTTFLTSIANLGKGFLDVFTSLSDMITGAFGIKADTKKSDIGQYFTSIEKTMNTVKKSYKRKLLRMEITQKLNLLLIHLSLIH
;
A
#
# COMPACT_ATOMS: atom_id res chain seq x y z
N TYR A 1 -3.35 -7.81 -13.93
CA TYR A 1 -2.19 -8.18 -14.76
C TYR A 1 -1.93 -7.13 -15.83
N ILE A 2 -2.93 -6.78 -16.66
CA ILE A 2 -2.79 -5.72 -17.66
C ILE A 2 -2.33 -4.39 -17.03
N TYR A 3 -3.00 -3.90 -15.98
CA TYR A 3 -2.65 -2.67 -15.27
C TYR A 3 -1.23 -2.62 -14.65
N VAL A 4 -0.67 -3.76 -14.28
CA VAL A 4 0.69 -3.83 -13.70
C VAL A 4 1.74 -3.81 -14.82
N ILE A 5 1.45 -4.47 -15.94
CA ILE A 5 2.28 -4.43 -17.14
C ILE A 5 2.22 -3.01 -17.75
N ASP A 6 1.05 -2.38 -17.76
CA ASP A 6 0.86 -1.00 -18.20
C ASP A 6 1.63 -0.01 -17.31
N LEU A 7 1.67 -0.25 -15.99
CA LEU A 7 2.47 0.56 -15.06
C LEU A 7 3.98 0.42 -15.30
N ILE A 8 4.46 -0.82 -15.52
CA ILE A 8 5.87 -1.09 -15.82
C ILE A 8 6.26 -0.51 -17.20
N LEU A 9 5.39 -0.65 -18.20
CA LEU A 9 5.59 -0.09 -19.53
C LEU A 9 5.58 1.45 -19.52
N TYR A 10 4.71 2.07 -18.71
CA TYR A 10 4.65 3.52 -18.53
C TYR A 10 5.95 4.09 -17.93
N ILE A 11 6.54 3.41 -16.94
CA ILE A 11 7.84 3.80 -16.35
C ILE A 11 8.98 3.67 -17.37
N LEU A 12 8.92 2.66 -18.25
CA LEU A 12 9.94 2.41 -19.28
C LEU A 12 9.84 3.39 -20.48
N LEU A 13 8.66 3.92 -20.77
CA LEU A 13 8.46 4.93 -21.82
C LEU A 13 8.91 6.33 -21.36
N LEU A 14 8.75 6.64 -20.07
CA LEU A 14 9.26 7.90 -19.48
C LEU A 14 10.80 7.97 -19.44
N SER A 15 11.49 6.84 -19.51
CA SER A 15 12.96 6.79 -19.60
C SER A 15 13.49 6.91 -21.04
N CYS A 16 12.62 6.89 -22.06
CA CYS A 16 12.97 7.11 -23.46
C CYS A 16 12.45 8.47 -23.93
N GLY A 17 13.06 9.55 -23.41
CA GLY A 17 12.66 10.92 -23.72
C GLY A 17 13.86 11.86 -23.86
N SER A 18 14.22 12.14 -25.11
CA SER A 18 15.11 13.20 -25.62
C SER A 18 16.63 12.99 -25.50
N GLY A 19 17.26 12.86 -26.67
CA GLY A 19 18.71 12.80 -26.84
C GLY A 19 19.37 14.16 -27.11
N SER A 20 20.70 14.14 -26.91
CA SER A 20 21.73 15.00 -27.52
C SER A 20 21.83 16.47 -27.06
N THR A 21 22.93 16.85 -26.41
CA THR A 21 24.15 17.39 -27.04
C THR A 21 25.20 17.74 -25.99
N LYS A 22 26.46 17.68 -26.41
CA LYS A 22 27.70 17.81 -25.63
C LYS A 22 28.01 19.29 -25.31
N THR A 23 28.06 19.62 -24.03
CA THR A 23 28.87 20.70 -23.43
C THR A 23 28.99 20.34 -21.94
N GLU A 24 29.95 20.92 -21.20
CA GLU A 24 30.08 20.75 -19.74
C GLU A 24 28.88 21.37 -19.00
N ASP A 25 27.70 20.80 -19.23
CA ASP A 25 26.42 21.39 -18.95
C ASP A 25 25.87 20.81 -17.65
N PRO A 26 25.03 21.58 -16.91
CA PRO A 26 24.23 21.09 -15.79
C PRO A 26 23.41 19.83 -16.13
N LYS A 27 23.25 19.49 -17.41
CA LYS A 27 22.72 18.23 -17.94
C LYS A 27 23.52 16.99 -17.53
N THR A 28 24.85 17.06 -17.41
CA THR A 28 25.68 15.93 -16.99
C THR A 28 25.46 15.63 -15.50
N THR A 29 25.45 16.65 -14.64
CA THR A 29 25.06 16.55 -13.23
C THR A 29 23.62 16.07 -13.07
N PHE A 30 22.70 16.54 -13.91
CA PHE A 30 21.31 16.10 -13.93
C PHE A 30 21.17 14.63 -14.36
N LEU A 31 21.90 14.20 -15.39
CA LEU A 31 21.95 12.79 -15.85
C LEU A 31 22.57 11.88 -14.80
N THR A 32 23.64 12.31 -14.12
CA THR A 32 24.23 11.59 -12.99
C THR A 32 23.25 11.53 -11.81
N SER A 33 22.49 12.60 -11.56
CA SER A 33 21.46 12.61 -10.50
C SER A 33 20.30 11.67 -10.84
N ILE A 34 19.86 11.63 -12.10
CA ILE A 34 18.85 10.69 -12.58
C ILE A 34 19.38 9.25 -12.55
N ALA A 35 20.63 9.00 -12.91
CA ALA A 35 21.23 7.68 -12.86
C ALA A 35 21.36 7.18 -11.41
N ASN A 36 21.79 8.05 -10.48
CA ASN A 36 21.85 7.73 -9.06
C ASN A 36 20.45 7.54 -8.45
N LEU A 37 19.46 8.31 -8.90
CA LEU A 37 18.06 8.14 -8.50
C LEU A 37 17.48 6.84 -9.05
N GLY A 38 17.77 6.50 -10.30
CA GLY A 38 17.37 5.24 -10.93
C GLY A 38 17.99 4.03 -10.24
N LYS A 39 19.26 4.14 -9.81
CA LYS A 39 19.93 3.12 -8.99
C LYS A 39 19.28 2.98 -7.62
N GLY A 40 19.01 4.09 -6.92
CA GLY A 40 18.32 4.06 -5.62
C GLY A 40 16.90 3.52 -5.71
N PHE A 41 16.17 3.84 -6.79
CA PHE A 41 14.85 3.28 -7.05
C PHE A 41 14.92 1.77 -7.33
N LEU A 42 15.90 1.33 -8.12
CA LEU A 42 16.10 -0.09 -8.42
C LEU A 42 16.44 -0.88 -7.15
N ASP A 43 17.32 -0.36 -6.30
CA ASP A 43 17.67 -1.00 -5.01
C ASP A 43 16.46 -1.15 -4.08
N VAL A 44 15.60 -0.13 -4.00
CA VAL A 44 14.34 -0.19 -3.23
C VAL A 44 13.35 -1.17 -3.85
N PHE A 45 13.24 -1.20 -5.18
CA PHE A 45 12.37 -2.13 -5.89
C PHE A 45 12.83 -3.59 -5.71
N THR A 46 14.14 -3.85 -5.78
CA THR A 46 14.72 -5.18 -5.55
C THR A 46 14.57 -5.61 -4.10
N SER A 47 14.80 -4.72 -3.13
CA SER A 47 14.57 -5.00 -1.72
C SER A 47 13.10 -5.30 -1.43
N LEU A 48 12.18 -4.56 -2.06
CA LEU A 48 10.75 -4.81 -1.96
C LEU A 48 10.35 -6.14 -2.61
N SER A 49 10.89 -6.47 -3.79
CA SER A 49 10.64 -7.76 -4.44
C SER A 49 11.16 -8.92 -3.61
N ASP A 50 12.36 -8.79 -3.04
CA ASP A 50 12.97 -9.82 -2.19
C ASP A 50 12.20 -9.99 -0.89
N MET A 51 11.68 -8.90 -0.30
CA MET A 51 10.80 -8.98 0.86
C MET A 51 9.46 -9.63 0.52
N ILE A 52 8.88 -9.35 -0.65
CA ILE A 52 7.65 -10.00 -1.13
C ILE A 52 7.89 -11.49 -1.35
N THR A 53 9.01 -11.88 -1.95
CA THR A 53 9.35 -13.30 -2.17
C THR A 53 9.73 -14.03 -0.87
N GLY A 54 10.46 -13.36 0.03
CA GLY A 54 10.99 -13.94 1.27
C GLY A 54 10.00 -14.00 2.43
N ALA A 55 9.34 -12.88 2.77
CA ALA A 55 8.41 -12.82 3.91
C ALA A 55 7.03 -13.39 3.57
N PHE A 56 6.61 -13.32 2.30
CA PHE A 56 5.30 -13.81 1.87
C PHE A 56 5.36 -15.17 1.16
N GLY A 57 6.54 -15.76 1.00
CA GLY A 57 6.71 -17.13 0.51
C GLY A 57 6.18 -17.37 -0.91
N ILE A 58 6.03 -16.30 -1.71
CA ILE A 58 5.58 -16.37 -3.11
C ILE A 58 6.71 -16.98 -3.95
N LYS A 59 6.73 -18.31 -4.05
CA LYS A 59 7.61 -19.06 -4.96
C LYS A 59 7.10 -18.94 -6.40
N ALA A 60 7.97 -19.13 -7.39
CA ALA A 60 7.59 -19.10 -8.81
C ALA A 60 6.45 -20.07 -9.18
N ASP A 61 6.28 -21.15 -8.42
CA ASP A 61 5.21 -22.16 -8.58
C ASP A 61 3.88 -21.80 -7.90
N THR A 62 3.80 -20.66 -7.21
CA THR A 62 2.56 -20.23 -6.56
C THR A 62 1.55 -19.85 -7.62
N LYS A 63 0.46 -20.62 -7.76
CA LYS A 63 -0.55 -20.34 -8.78
C LYS A 63 -1.13 -18.94 -8.54
N LYS A 64 -1.36 -18.19 -9.62
CA LYS A 64 -2.02 -16.86 -9.55
C LYS A 64 -3.35 -16.88 -8.78
N SER A 65 -4.04 -18.02 -8.78
CA SER A 65 -5.24 -18.27 -7.98
C SER A 65 -5.00 -18.17 -6.49
N ASP A 66 -3.86 -18.66 -6.00
CA ASP A 66 -3.56 -18.79 -4.58
C ASP A 66 -3.21 -17.41 -4.02
N ILE A 67 -2.49 -16.60 -4.80
CA ILE A 67 -2.23 -15.18 -4.51
C ILE A 67 -3.56 -14.40 -4.46
N GLY A 68 -4.47 -14.65 -5.42
CA GLY A 68 -5.81 -14.04 -5.43
C GLY A 68 -6.63 -14.41 -4.19
N GLN A 69 -6.65 -15.69 -3.81
CA GLN A 69 -7.33 -16.17 -2.60
C GLN A 69 -6.75 -15.56 -1.33
N TYR A 70 -5.44 -15.32 -1.29
CA TYR A 70 -4.78 -14.62 -0.20
C TYR A 70 -5.32 -13.21 -0.03
N PHE A 71 -5.35 -12.40 -1.10
CA PHE A 71 -5.88 -11.05 -1.04
C PHE A 71 -7.37 -11.02 -0.67
N THR A 72 -8.17 -11.95 -1.19
CA THR A 72 -9.58 -12.10 -0.79
C THR A 72 -9.74 -12.46 0.70
N SER A 73 -8.85 -13.29 1.24
CA SER A 73 -8.88 -13.67 2.66
C SER A 73 -8.50 -12.50 3.57
N ILE A 74 -7.54 -11.68 3.16
CA ILE A 74 -7.17 -10.43 3.85
C ILE A 74 -8.34 -9.45 3.82
N GLU A 75 -8.96 -9.25 2.66
CA GLU A 75 -10.14 -8.38 2.50
C GLU A 75 -11.29 -8.82 3.43
N LYS A 76 -11.60 -10.12 3.45
CA LYS A 76 -12.66 -10.71 4.29
C LYS A 76 -12.37 -10.50 5.78
N THR A 77 -11.12 -10.70 6.18
CA THR A 77 -10.68 -10.45 7.57
C THR A 77 -10.82 -8.98 7.94
N MET A 78 -10.36 -8.07 7.08
CA MET A 78 -10.43 -6.62 7.32
C MET A 78 -11.88 -6.13 7.45
N ASN A 79 -12.77 -6.60 6.57
CA ASN A 79 -14.20 -6.29 6.63
C ASN A 79 -14.85 -6.81 7.92
N THR A 80 -14.43 -7.99 8.40
CA THR A 80 -14.93 -8.57 9.65
C THR A 80 -14.48 -7.75 10.86
N VAL A 81 -13.21 -7.35 10.91
CA VAL A 81 -12.65 -6.49 11.97
C VAL A 81 -13.36 -5.12 11.96
N LYS A 82 -13.54 -4.49 10.79
CA LYS A 82 -14.25 -3.21 10.64
C LYS A 82 -15.67 -3.28 11.20
N LYS A 83 -16.42 -4.35 10.88
CA LYS A 83 -17.77 -4.58 11.43
C LYS A 83 -17.74 -4.76 12.96
N SER A 84 -16.78 -5.52 13.48
CA SER A 84 -16.62 -5.72 14.92
C SER A 84 -16.33 -4.42 15.66
N TYR A 85 -15.41 -3.62 15.13
CA TYR A 85 -15.05 -2.31 15.68
C TYR A 85 -16.25 -1.35 15.68
N LYS A 86 -16.97 -1.25 14.55
CA LYS A 86 -18.19 -0.42 14.48
C LYS A 86 -19.24 -0.82 15.51
N ARG A 87 -19.46 -2.12 15.73
CA ARG A 87 -20.36 -2.61 16.79
C ARG A 87 -19.86 -2.23 18.18
N LYS A 88 -18.56 -2.29 18.44
CA LYS A 88 -17.98 -1.91 19.74
C LYS A 88 -18.13 -0.42 20.00
N LEU A 89 -17.89 0.43 19.01
CA LEU A 89 -18.12 1.88 19.09
C LEU A 89 -19.58 2.21 19.44
N LEU A 90 -20.53 1.64 18.69
CA LEU A 90 -21.96 1.85 18.94
C LEU A 90 -22.37 1.40 20.35
N ARG A 91 -21.84 0.27 20.83
CA ARG A 91 -22.11 -0.19 22.20
C ARG A 91 -21.58 0.78 23.25
N MET A 92 -20.34 1.27 23.11
CA MET A 92 -19.78 2.24 24.05
C MET A 92 -20.59 3.53 24.09
N GLU A 93 -21.03 4.03 22.93
CA GLU A 93 -21.88 5.22 22.85
C GLU A 93 -23.23 5.02 23.56
N ILE A 94 -23.88 3.87 23.34
CA ILE A 94 -25.15 3.53 24.02
C ILE A 94 -24.94 3.41 25.53
N THR A 95 -23.87 2.74 25.98
CA THR A 95 -23.55 2.60 27.41
C THR A 95 -23.31 3.97 28.07
N GLN A 96 -22.60 4.88 27.38
CA GLN A 96 -22.38 6.23 27.88
C GLN A 96 -23.70 7.01 28.01
N LYS A 97 -24.57 6.95 26.98
CA LYS A 97 -25.88 7.60 27.00
C LYS A 97 -26.78 7.03 28.10
N LEU A 98 -26.76 5.71 28.32
CA LEU A 98 -27.53 5.05 29.37
C LEU A 98 -27.05 5.47 30.76
N ASN A 99 -25.74 5.49 31.00
CA ASN A 99 -25.19 5.94 32.28
C ASN A 99 -25.57 7.40 32.59
N LEU A 100 -25.55 8.27 31.58
CA LEU A 100 -25.98 9.67 31.75
C LEU A 100 -27.46 9.77 32.12
N LEU A 101 -28.33 8.98 31.48
CA LEU A 101 -29.75 8.92 31.79
C LEU A 101 -30.00 8.44 33.23
N LEU A 102 -29.28 7.41 33.68
CA LEU A 102 -29.38 6.88 35.04
C LEU A 102 -28.97 7.92 36.08
N ILE A 103 -27.89 8.66 35.84
CA ILE A 103 -27.47 9.78 36.70
C ILE A 103 -28.59 10.83 36.75
N HIS A 104 -29.15 11.21 35.60
CA HIS A 104 -30.23 12.19 35.56
C HIS A 104 -31.47 11.75 36.34
N LEU A 105 -31.88 10.48 36.22
CA LEU A 105 -32.99 9.91 37.00
C LEU A 105 -32.72 9.89 38.50
N SER A 106 -31.48 9.62 38.92
CA SER A 106 -31.09 9.63 40.33
C SER A 106 -31.10 11.01 40.98
N LEU A 107 -30.99 12.08 40.19
CA LEU A 107 -31.03 13.47 40.66
C LEU A 107 -32.46 14.03 40.74
N ILE A 108 -33.45 13.32 40.19
CA ILE A 108 -34.87 13.70 40.21
C ILE A 108 -35.58 13.16 41.48
N HIS A 109 -34.98 12.21 42.19
CA HIS A 109 -35.42 11.74 43.51
C HIS A 109 -34.64 12.43 44.62
#